data_AF-A0A5C7LZZ2-F1
#
_entry.id   AF-A0A5C7LZZ2-F1
#
_cell.length_a   1.000
_cell.length_b   1.000
_cell.length_c   1.000
_cell.angle_alpha   90.00
_cell.angle_beta   90.00
_cell.angle_gamma   90.00
#
_symmetry.space_group_name_H-M   'P 1'
#
loop_
_entity.id
_entity.type
_entity.pdbx_description
1 polymer ?
#
loop_
_entity_poly.entity_id
_entity_poly.type
_entity_poly.pdbx_seq_one_letter_code
_entity_poly.pdbx_strand_id
1 'polypeptide(L)' 'MDVAAINRKHGLAIMDDGALVPVAVWLDRNGEECGPDEAIVAVVGPDAEGWWHPISLAVFEQATIH' A
#
# COMPACT_ATOMS: atom_id res chain seq x y z
N MET A 1 11.30 4.69 -7.70
CA MET A 1 10.82 5.05 -6.36
C MET A 1 9.90 3.93 -5.95
N ASP A 2 10.31 3.15 -4.96
CA ASP A 2 9.59 1.95 -4.55
C ASP A 2 8.87 2.17 -3.21
N VAL A 3 7.80 1.41 -2.98
CA VAL A 3 7.10 1.41 -1.69
C VAL A 3 7.93 0.61 -0.69
N ALA A 4 8.40 1.26 0.37
CA ALA A 4 9.21 0.65 1.42
C ALA A 4 8.36 0.01 2.53
N ALA A 5 7.20 0.60 2.85
CA ALA A 5 6.28 0.07 3.87
C ALA A 5 4.84 0.58 3.66
N ILE A 6 3.86 -0.12 4.24
CA ILE A 6 2.45 0.25 4.16
C ILE A 6 1.84 0.24 5.57
N ASN A 7 1.28 1.38 5.97
CA ASN A 7 0.47 1.53 7.17
C ASN A 7 -1.01 1.34 6.82
N ARG A 8 -1.50 0.10 6.98
CA ARG A 8 -2.90 -0.28 6.69
C ARG A 8 -3.92 0.56 7.46
N LYS A 9 -3.64 0.82 8.75
CA LYS A 9 -4.57 1.55 9.64
C LYS A 9 -4.80 2.99 9.19
N HIS A 10 -3.77 3.64 8.65
CA HIS A 10 -3.85 5.02 8.18
C HIS A 10 -4.07 5.15 6.66
N GLY A 11 -4.03 4.05 5.91
CA GLY A 11 -4.16 4.10 4.46
C GLY A 11 -2.99 4.81 3.77
N LEU A 12 -1.77 4.64 4.28
CA LEU A 12 -0.57 5.33 3.78
C LEU A 12 0.52 4.33 3.43
N ALA A 13 1.24 4.62 2.35
CA ALA A 13 2.51 4.01 2.01
C ALA A 13 3.67 4.98 2.33
N ILE A 14 4.79 4.41 2.72
CA ILE A 14 6.07 5.10 2.91
C ILE A 14 6.96 4.66 1.74
N MET A 15 7.43 5.62 0.95
CA MET A 15 8.35 5.39 -0.15
C MET A 15 9.80 5.24 0.36
N ASP A 16 10.69 4.71 -0.48
CA ASP A 16 12.13 4.53 -0.18
C ASP A 16 12.86 5.84 0.16
N ASP A 17 12.41 6.97 -0.37
CA ASP A 17 12.90 8.32 -0.06
C ASP A 17 12.27 8.95 1.20
N GLY A 18 11.32 8.24 1.83
CA GLY A 18 10.60 8.69 3.02
C GLY A 18 9.32 9.48 2.72
N ALA A 19 8.96 9.70 1.46
CA ALA A 19 7.70 10.33 1.10
C ALA A 19 6.49 9.50 1.57
N LEU A 20 5.40 10.19 1.93
CA LEU A 20 4.14 9.55 2.30
C LEU A 20 3.16 9.68 1.14
N VAL A 21 2.65 8.54 0.67
CA VAL A 21 1.72 8.48 -0.47
C VAL A 21 0.46 7.72 -0.03
N PRO A 22 -0.76 8.20 -0.35
CA PRO A 22 -1.98 7.51 0.05
C PRO A 22 -2.16 6.18 -0.68
N VAL A 23 -2.78 5.22 0.00
CA VAL A 23 -3.36 4.04 -0.64
C VAL A 23 -4.75 4.43 -1.14
N ALA A 24 -4.97 4.40 -2.45
CA ALA A 24 -6.25 4.77 -3.04
C ALA A 24 -7.23 3.61 -3.11
N VAL A 25 -6.72 2.39 -3.35
CA VAL A 25 -7.55 1.19 -3.52
C VAL A 25 -6.90 0.00 -2.83
N TRP A 26 -7.70 -0.79 -2.13
CA TRP A 26 -7.33 -2.08 -1.56
C TRP A 26 -8.04 -3.17 -2.34
N LEU A 27 -7.30 -4.18 -2.81
CA LEU A 27 -7.86 -5.26 -3.59
C LEU A 27 -7.65 -6.61 -2.90
N ASP A 28 -8.68 -7.43 -2.93
CA ASP A 28 -8.67 -8.80 -2.42
C ASP A 28 -8.02 -9.78 -3.43
N ARG A 29 -8.07 -11.07 -3.10
CA ARG A 29 -7.50 -12.16 -3.93
C ARG A 29 -8.17 -12.35 -5.29
N ASN A 30 -9.38 -11.81 -5.47
CA ASN A 30 -10.13 -11.87 -6.71
C ASN A 30 -9.96 -10.58 -7.53
N GLY A 31 -9.27 -9.57 -6.99
CA GLY A 31 -9.10 -8.26 -7.61
C GLY A 31 -10.29 -7.33 -7.37
N GLU A 32 -11.13 -7.62 -6.37
CA GLU A 32 -12.27 -6.79 -5.98
C GLU A 32 -11.88 -5.82 -4.86
N GLU A 33 -12.51 -4.64 -4.84
CA GLU A 33 -12.25 -3.65 -3.78
C GLU A 33 -12.71 -4.17 -2.42
N CYS A 34 -11.84 -4.05 -1.41
CA CYS A 34 -12.08 -4.56 -0.08
C CYS A 34 -11.58 -3.62 1.02
N GLY A 35 -11.74 -4.04 2.27
CA GLY A 35 -11.15 -3.34 3.41
C GLY A 35 -9.63 -3.57 3.52
N PRO A 36 -8.91 -2.70 4.25
CA PRO A 36 -7.46 -2.83 4.44
C PRO A 36 -7.05 -4.19 5.00
N ASP A 37 -7.85 -4.78 5.90
CA ASP A 37 -7.55 -6.04 6.61
C ASP A 37 -7.62 -7.29 5.71
N GLU A 38 -8.44 -7.25 4.66
CA GLU A 38 -8.66 -8.36 3.72
C GLU A 38 -7.78 -8.26 2.47
N ALA A 39 -7.20 -7.10 2.23
CA ALA A 39 -6.44 -6.79 1.03
C ALA A 39 -5.21 -7.70 0.87
N ILE A 40 -4.93 -8.10 -0.37
CA ILE A 40 -3.65 -8.71 -0.78
C ILE A 40 -2.85 -7.80 -1.72
N VAL A 41 -3.48 -6.75 -2.26
CA VAL A 41 -2.84 -5.74 -3.10
C VAL A 41 -3.28 -4.36 -2.61
N ALA A 42 -2.33 -3.42 -2.61
CA ALA A 42 -2.59 -2.00 -2.39
C ALA A 42 -2.23 -1.22 -3.65
N VAL A 43 -3.11 -0.32 -4.09
CA VAL A 43 -2.82 0.62 -5.17
C VAL A 43 -2.47 1.96 -4.53
N VAL A 44 -1.17 2.27 -4.52
CA VAL A 44 -0.61 3.47 -3.91
C VAL A 44 -0.48 4.56 -4.97
N GLY A 45 -0.93 5.77 -4.66
CA GLY A 45 -0.74 6.91 -5.55
C GLY A 45 -1.90 7.90 -5.61
N PRO A 46 -1.80 8.90 -6.51
CA PRO A 46 -0.60 9.19 -7.29
C PRO A 46 0.55 9.70 -6.40
N ASP A 47 1.80 9.40 -6.77
CA ASP A 47 2.97 10.02 -6.15
C ASP A 47 3.22 11.44 -6.66
N ALA A 48 4.33 12.06 -6.24
CA ALA A 48 4.69 13.43 -6.65
C ALA A 48 4.93 13.60 -8.16
N GLU A 49 5.23 12.51 -8.87
CA GLU A 49 5.42 12.48 -10.32
C GLU A 49 4.14 12.04 -11.07
N GLY A 50 3.07 11.69 -10.33
CA GLY A 50 1.80 11.26 -10.89
C GLY A 50 1.69 9.75 -11.13
N TRP A 51 2.65 8.95 -10.67
CA TRP A 51 2.65 7.50 -10.89
C TRP A 51 1.81 6.75 -9.86
N TRP A 52 1.35 5.58 -10.30
CA TRP A 52 0.59 4.63 -9.49
C TRP A 52 1.41 3.37 -9.27
N HIS A 53 1.39 2.87 -8.04
CA HIS A 53 2.20 1.75 -7.57
C HIS A 53 1.29 0.64 -7.04
N PRO A 54 0.79 -0.26 -7.92
CA PRO A 54 0.09 -1.46 -7.47
C PRO A 54 1.10 -2.44 -6.87
N ILE A 55 0.94 -2.76 -5.59
CA ILE A 55 1.88 -3.62 -4.89
C ILE A 55 1.18 -4.76 -4.17
N SER A 56 1.72 -5.97 -4.35
CA SER A 56 1.29 -7.14 -3.60
C SER A 56 1.77 -7.03 -2.16
N LEU A 57 0.87 -7.14 -1.20
CA LEU A 57 1.21 -7.12 0.23
C LEU A 57 2.02 -8.36 0.65
N ALA A 58 2.00 -9.43 -0.14
CA ALA A 58 2.76 -10.65 0.12
C ALA A 58 4.28 -10.46 0.00
N VAL A 59 4.77 -9.34 -0.58
CA VAL A 59 6.20 -9.02 -0.64
C VAL A 59 6.71 -8.38 0.66
N PHE A 60 5.81 -8.01 1.57
CA PHE A 60 6.15 -7.45 2.87
C PHE A 60 5.91 -8.45 3.99
N GLU A 61 6.65 -8.28 5.08
CA GLU A 61 6.36 -8.95 6.35
C GLU A 61 5.48 -8.05 7.22
N GLN A 62 4.43 -8.61 7.83
CA GLN A 62 3.55 -7.85 8.70
C GLN A 62 4.24 -7.59 10.06
N ALA A 63 4.69 -6.36 10.26
CA ALA A 63 5.19 -5.91 11.56
C ALA A 63 4.03 -5.70 12.54
N THR A 64 4.12 -6.31 13.72
CA THR A 64 3.21 -6.05 14.85
C THR A 64 4.01 -5.36 15.95
N ILE A 65 3.62 -4.12 16.31
CA ILE A 65 4.26 -3.37 17.40
C ILE A 65 3.29 -3.40 18.59
N HIS A 66 3.76 -3.88 19.74
CA HIS A 66 3.01 -3.97 21.00
C HIS A 66 3.15 -2.69 21.84
#